data_AF-A0A1F5HP20-F1
#
_entry.id   AF-A0A1F5HP20-F1
#
_cell.length_a   1.000
_cell.length_b   1.000
_cell.length_c   1.000
_cell.angle_alpha   90.00
_cell.angle_beta   90.00
_cell.angle_gamma   90.00
#
_symmetry.space_group_name_H-M   'P 1'
#
loop_
_entity.id
_entity.type
_entity.pdbx_description
1 polymer ?
#
loop_
_entity_poly.entity_id
_entity_poly.type
_entity_poly.pdbx_seq_one_letter_code
_entity_poly.pdbx_strand_id
1 'polypeptide(L)'
;MPTFHKSEYHIDHHKGVVLSKEELDAKHVAALEAKSIVFWKSPVRIFKARSKRYFTKVALYALIFILAAIAFGEYFLVGVIIAVVFVAFVLATAQPDIIEHKVTNMGIISGGRAFLWEELDSFWFDRRSDDRLLLVQTNLHFPTRLIILLSNVSERTLLDVVEKHLHYHPAPVHTLFDKWAHSLQKRINFD
;
A
#
# COMPACT_ATOMS: atom_id res chain seq x y z
N MET A 1 -23.52 -16.90 -7.99
CA MET A 1 -23.06 -15.80 -7.12
C MET A 1 -22.39 -16.43 -5.91
N PRO A 2 -21.13 -16.10 -5.58
CA PRO A 2 -20.51 -16.62 -4.37
C PRO A 2 -21.14 -15.92 -3.16
N THR A 3 -21.79 -16.68 -2.30
CA THR A 3 -22.28 -16.23 -0.99
C THR A 3 -21.09 -16.18 -0.03
N PHE A 4 -20.64 -14.96 0.28
CA PHE A 4 -19.58 -14.72 1.25
C PHE A 4 -20.14 -14.89 2.67
N HIS A 5 -19.92 -16.05 3.28
CA HIS A 5 -20.11 -16.21 4.72
C HIS A 5 -19.01 -15.42 5.44
N LYS A 6 -19.41 -14.32 6.09
CA LYS A 6 -18.57 -13.55 7.01
C LYS A 6 -18.29 -14.46 8.21
N SER A 7 -17.05 -14.95 8.37
CA SER A 7 -16.66 -15.69 9.58
C SER A 7 -16.90 -14.81 10.79
N GLU A 8 -17.77 -15.24 11.71
CA GLU A 8 -18.15 -14.50 12.91
C GLU A 8 -17.07 -14.52 14.01
N TYR A 9 -16.02 -15.32 13.84
CA TYR A 9 -15.01 -15.57 14.86
C TYR A 9 -13.60 -15.50 14.27
N HIS A 10 -12.69 -14.86 15.00
CA HIS A 10 -11.25 -14.87 14.75
C HIS A 10 -10.58 -15.70 15.84
N ILE A 11 -9.76 -16.68 15.44
CA ILE A 11 -9.09 -17.59 16.36
C ILE A 11 -7.72 -16.99 16.70
N ASP A 12 -7.53 -16.60 17.96
CA ASP A 12 -6.21 -16.27 18.50
C ASP A 12 -5.42 -17.57 18.68
N HIS A 13 -4.48 -17.83 17.77
CA HIS A 13 -3.65 -19.04 17.76
C HIS A 13 -2.72 -19.16 18.97
N HIS A 14 -2.55 -18.11 19.78
CA HIS A 14 -1.68 -18.12 20.95
C HIS A 14 -2.38 -18.44 22.27
N LYS A 15 -3.71 -18.24 22.36
CA LYS A 15 -4.47 -18.43 23.62
C LYS A 15 -5.67 -19.39 23.52
N GLY A 16 -6.10 -19.78 22.32
CA GLY A 16 -7.27 -20.67 22.17
C GLY A 16 -8.59 -20.05 22.65
N VAL A 17 -8.61 -18.74 22.88
CA VAL A 17 -9.80 -17.98 23.29
C VAL A 17 -10.49 -17.48 22.03
N VAL A 18 -11.74 -17.88 21.85
CA VAL A 18 -12.62 -17.34 20.80
C VAL A 18 -13.07 -15.95 21.27
N LEU A 19 -12.44 -14.89 20.77
CA LEU A 19 -12.92 -13.54 21.02
C LEU A 19 -14.22 -13.35 20.24
N SER A 20 -15.28 -12.94 20.94
CA SER A 20 -16.50 -12.51 20.26
C SER A 20 -16.18 -11.29 19.41
N LYS A 21 -16.85 -11.14 18.26
CA LYS A 21 -16.65 -9.98 17.37
C LYS A 21 -16.80 -8.64 18.11
N GLU A 22 -17.70 -8.59 19.10
CA GLU A 22 -17.90 -7.41 19.94
C GLU A 22 -16.69 -7.07 20.81
N GLU A 23 -15.99 -8.08 21.33
CA GLU A 23 -14.76 -7.89 22.13
C GLU A 23 -13.59 -7.45 21.26
N LEU A 24 -13.50 -7.99 20.05
CA LEU A 24 -12.50 -7.57 19.07
C LEU A 24 -12.74 -6.11 18.65
N ASP A 25 -14.00 -5.73 18.36
CA ASP A 25 -14.37 -4.36 18.01
C ASP A 25 -14.07 -3.40 19.17
N ALA A 26 -14.33 -3.80 20.42
CA ALA A 26 -13.96 -3.03 21.62
C ALA A 26 -12.44 -2.85 21.77
N LYS A 27 -11.65 -3.91 21.52
CA LYS A 27 -10.18 -3.82 21.50
C LYS A 27 -9.68 -2.83 20.44
N HIS A 28 -10.28 -2.81 19.25
CA HIS A 28 -9.91 -1.87 18.20
C HIS A 28 -10.20 -0.41 18.60
N VAL A 29 -11.35 -0.15 19.21
CA VAL A 29 -11.69 1.18 19.72
C VAL A 29 -10.71 1.61 20.81
N ALA A 30 -10.42 0.72 21.77
CA ALA A 30 -9.44 0.99 22.82
C ALA A 30 -8.03 1.22 22.25
N ALA A 31 -7.64 0.48 21.21
CA ALA A 31 -6.35 0.65 20.54
C ALA A 31 -6.22 1.99 19.82
N LEU A 32 -7.31 2.58 19.33
CA LEU A 32 -7.28 3.92 18.73
C LEU A 32 -6.97 5.01 19.76
N GLU A 33 -7.38 4.82 21.01
CA GLU A 33 -7.12 5.73 22.13
C GLU A 33 -5.81 5.44 22.87
N ALA A 34 -5.12 4.36 22.49
CA ALA A 34 -3.89 3.92 23.13
C ALA A 34 -2.77 4.96 23.00
N LYS A 35 -1.93 5.04 24.02
CA LYS A 35 -0.80 5.99 24.08
C LYS A 35 0.19 5.70 22.94
N SER A 36 0.48 6.71 22.13
CA SER A 36 1.47 6.62 21.06
C SER A 36 2.90 6.68 21.60
N ILE A 37 3.72 5.70 21.20
CA ILE A 37 5.17 5.64 21.47
C ILE A 37 5.93 6.40 20.39
N VAL A 38 5.59 6.14 19.12
CA VAL A 38 6.17 6.80 17.94
C VAL A 38 5.04 7.33 17.08
N PHE A 39 5.19 8.55 16.56
CA PHE A 39 4.22 9.20 15.68
C PHE A 39 4.92 9.87 14.50
N TRP A 40 4.39 9.66 13.31
CA TRP A 40 4.84 10.37 12.11
C TRP A 40 3.72 10.51 11.09
N LYS A 41 3.95 11.36 10.09
CA LYS A 41 3.08 11.55 8.95
C LYS A 41 3.82 11.16 7.68
N SER A 42 3.13 10.47 6.78
CA SER A 42 3.67 10.17 5.45
C SER A 42 2.57 10.08 4.41
N PRO A 43 2.89 10.21 3.11
CA PRO A 43 1.94 9.95 2.04
C PRO A 43 1.38 8.53 2.11
N VAL A 44 0.13 8.32 1.69
CA VAL A 44 -0.49 6.98 1.63
C VAL A 44 0.19 6.05 0.60
N ARG A 45 0.83 6.63 -0.43
CA ARG A 45 1.55 5.91 -1.47
C ARG A 45 2.79 6.67 -1.89
N ILE A 46 3.76 5.96 -2.46
CA ILE A 46 4.91 6.57 -3.12
C ILE A 46 4.39 7.46 -4.25
N PHE A 47 4.74 8.73 -4.22
CA PHE A 47 4.36 9.68 -5.26
C PHE A 47 5.58 10.28 -5.92
N LYS A 48 5.74 9.93 -7.20
CA LYS A 48 6.70 10.57 -8.09
C LYS A 48 5.95 11.49 -9.03
N ALA A 49 6.04 12.78 -8.78
CA ALA A 49 5.47 13.79 -9.66
C ALA A 49 5.99 13.59 -11.08
N ARG A 50 5.08 13.60 -12.07
CA ARG A 50 5.47 13.48 -13.48
C ARG A 50 6.21 14.75 -13.92
N SER A 51 7.29 14.58 -14.67
CA SER A 51 8.09 15.70 -15.16
C SER A 51 7.38 16.44 -16.30
N LYS A 52 7.75 17.70 -16.55
CA LYS A 52 7.24 18.47 -17.72
C LYS A 52 7.42 17.69 -19.04
N ARG A 53 8.55 17.00 -19.18
CA ARG A 53 8.86 16.15 -20.35
C ARG A 53 7.84 15.04 -20.56
N TYR A 54 7.29 14.45 -19.49
CA TYR A 54 6.24 13.45 -19.60
C TYR A 54 4.97 14.05 -20.24
N PHE A 55 4.51 15.18 -19.74
CA PHE A 55 3.31 15.85 -20.28
C PHE A 55 3.52 16.34 -21.71
N THR A 56 4.71 16.84 -22.05
CA THR A 56 5.04 17.21 -23.45
C THR A 56 4.92 16.01 -24.39
N LYS A 57 5.41 14.83 -23.99
CA LYS A 57 5.28 13.61 -24.81
C LYS A 57 3.82 13.20 -24.98
N VAL A 58 3.05 13.18 -23.89
CA VAL A 58 1.61 12.84 -23.94
C VAL A 58 0.86 13.80 -24.86
N ALA A 59 1.11 15.11 -24.75
CA ALA A 59 0.49 16.13 -25.60
C ALA A 59 0.90 15.97 -27.08
N LEU A 60 2.17 15.67 -27.35
CA LEU A 60 2.66 15.42 -28.71
C LEU A 60 1.98 14.21 -29.35
N TYR A 61 1.91 13.08 -28.64
CA TYR A 61 1.22 11.89 -29.13
C TYR A 61 -0.27 12.15 -29.33
N ALA A 62 -0.93 12.81 -28.38
CA ALA A 62 -2.33 13.19 -28.50
C ALA A 62 -2.58 14.04 -29.74
N LEU A 63 -1.74 15.04 -29.99
CA LEU A 63 -1.84 15.90 -31.18
C LEU A 63 -1.72 15.09 -32.47
N ILE A 64 -0.74 14.19 -32.57
CA ILE A 64 -0.55 13.34 -33.75
C ILE A 64 -1.80 12.47 -33.99
N PHE A 65 -2.34 11.84 -32.95
CA PHE A 65 -3.54 11.02 -33.07
C PHE A 65 -4.80 11.83 -33.42
N ILE A 66 -4.94 13.04 -32.89
CA ILE A 66 -6.06 13.94 -33.24
C ILE A 66 -5.98 14.35 -34.71
N LEU A 67 -4.79 14.75 -35.19
CA LEU A 67 -4.59 15.12 -36.59
C LEU A 67 -4.86 13.93 -37.52
N ALA A 68 -4.41 12.72 -37.15
CA ALA A 68 -4.71 11.51 -37.90
C ALA A 68 -6.22 11.21 -37.94
N ALA A 69 -6.91 11.30 -36.80
CA ALA A 69 -8.35 11.07 -36.73
C ALA A 69 -9.13 12.04 -37.63
N ILE A 70 -8.76 13.33 -37.62
CA ILE A 70 -9.37 14.34 -38.51
C ILE A 70 -9.08 14.01 -39.98
N ALA A 71 -7.85 13.61 -40.33
CA ALA A 71 -7.49 13.25 -41.69
C ALA A 71 -8.28 12.05 -42.24
N PHE A 72 -8.68 11.11 -41.37
CA PHE A 72 -9.55 9.99 -41.72
C PHE A 72 -11.05 10.32 -41.67
N GLY A 73 -11.44 11.53 -41.27
CA GLY A 73 -12.84 11.94 -41.11
C GLY A 73 -13.51 11.42 -39.83
N GLU A 74 -12.73 10.87 -38.90
CA GLU A 74 -13.22 10.24 -37.66
C GLU A 74 -13.31 11.25 -36.51
N TYR A 75 -14.27 12.18 -36.60
CA TYR A 75 -14.42 13.23 -35.58
C TYR A 75 -14.83 12.69 -34.20
N PHE A 76 -15.53 11.56 -34.13
CA PHE A 76 -15.88 10.93 -32.86
C PHE A 76 -14.62 10.45 -32.10
N LEU A 77 -13.64 9.92 -32.82
CA LEU A 77 -12.38 9.44 -32.24
C LEU A 77 -11.58 10.56 -31.57
N VAL A 78 -11.66 11.80 -32.10
CA VAL A 78 -11.05 12.98 -31.47
C VAL A 78 -11.58 13.18 -30.04
N GLY A 79 -12.89 13.06 -29.83
CA GLY A 79 -13.50 13.18 -28.50
C GLY A 79 -13.00 12.10 -27.54
N VAL A 80 -12.86 10.86 -28.01
CA VAL A 80 -12.32 9.74 -27.21
C VAL A 80 -10.86 10.00 -26.82
N ILE A 81 -10.03 10.46 -27.76
CA ILE A 81 -8.62 10.78 -27.47
C ILE A 81 -8.53 11.86 -26.39
N ILE A 82 -9.33 12.93 -26.50
CA ILE A 82 -9.37 14.01 -25.50
C ILE A 82 -9.77 13.46 -24.12
N ALA A 83 -10.80 12.60 -24.06
CA ALA A 83 -11.24 11.99 -22.80
C ALA A 83 -10.14 11.13 -22.16
N VAL A 84 -9.42 10.32 -22.95
CA VAL A 84 -8.31 9.49 -22.45
C VAL A 84 -7.16 10.36 -21.94
N VAL A 85 -6.79 11.41 -22.69
CA VAL A 85 -5.74 12.36 -22.27
C VAL A 85 -6.14 13.05 -20.97
N PHE A 86 -7.40 13.45 -20.83
CA PHE A 86 -7.93 14.05 -19.61
C PHE A 86 -7.81 13.10 -18.41
N VAL A 87 -8.26 11.84 -18.55
CA VAL A 87 -8.14 10.84 -17.49
C VAL A 87 -6.67 10.60 -17.13
N ALA A 88 -5.80 10.45 -18.13
CA ALA A 88 -4.36 10.27 -17.91
C ALA A 88 -3.75 11.46 -17.15
N PHE A 89 -4.18 12.69 -17.47
CA PHE A 89 -3.74 13.90 -16.79
C PHE A 89 -4.18 13.93 -15.32
N VAL A 90 -5.45 13.63 -15.03
CA VAL A 90 -5.97 13.58 -13.65
C VAL A 90 -5.22 12.54 -12.84
N LEU A 91 -5.02 11.33 -13.37
CA LEU A 91 -4.28 10.27 -12.69
C LEU A 91 -2.81 10.62 -12.46
N ALA A 92 -2.19 11.34 -13.40
CA ALA A 92 -0.79 11.77 -13.30
C ALA A 92 -0.58 12.92 -12.29
N THR A 93 -1.61 13.72 -12.01
CA THR A 93 -1.53 14.89 -11.13
C THR A 93 -2.13 14.67 -9.74
N ALA A 94 -2.92 13.61 -9.55
CA ALA A 94 -3.48 13.23 -8.25
C ALA A 94 -2.38 12.95 -7.21
N GLN A 95 -2.17 13.92 -6.32
CA GLN A 95 -1.26 13.81 -5.19
C GLN A 95 -1.82 12.83 -4.14
N PRO A 96 -0.95 12.10 -3.42
CA PRO A 96 -1.38 11.23 -2.33
C PRO A 96 -1.75 12.06 -1.11
N ASP A 97 -2.77 11.62 -0.39
CA ASP A 97 -3.09 12.19 0.92
C ASP A 97 -1.99 11.86 1.92
N ILE A 98 -1.74 12.80 2.84
CA ILE A 98 -0.86 12.61 3.98
C ILE A 98 -1.66 11.97 5.09
N ILE A 99 -1.25 10.79 5.52
CA ILE A 99 -1.88 10.04 6.61
C ILE A 99 -0.97 9.99 7.83
N GLU A 100 -1.61 9.83 8.98
CA GLU A 100 -0.93 9.70 10.26
C GLU A 100 -0.67 8.23 10.60
N HIS A 101 0.52 7.99 11.14
CA HIS A 101 0.95 6.69 11.62
C HIS A 101 1.38 6.79 13.08
N LYS A 102 0.90 5.86 13.90
CA LYS A 102 1.25 5.75 15.32
C LYS A 102 1.64 4.31 15.62
N VAL A 103 2.75 4.13 16.31
CA VAL A 103 3.05 2.86 16.97
C VAL A 103 2.68 3.03 18.44
N THR A 104 1.82 2.16 18.94
CA THR A 104 1.28 2.17 20.31
C THR A 104 1.67 0.89 21.03
N ASN A 105 1.34 0.81 22.32
CA ASN A 105 1.51 -0.43 23.08
C ASN A 105 0.56 -1.56 22.64
N MET A 106 -0.57 -1.25 22.00
CA MET A 106 -1.56 -2.24 21.57
C MET A 106 -1.40 -2.67 20.11
N GLY A 107 -0.73 -1.86 19.29
CA GLY A 107 -0.57 -2.13 17.88
C GLY A 107 -0.09 -0.93 17.07
N ILE A 108 -0.27 -1.02 15.75
CA ILE A 108 0.07 0.02 14.80
C ILE A 108 -1.22 0.68 14.30
N ILE A 109 -1.34 1.99 14.44
CA ILE A 109 -2.44 2.77 13.88
C ILE A 109 -1.96 3.42 12.59
N SER A 110 -2.70 3.22 11.51
CA SER A 110 -2.40 3.80 10.20
C SER A 110 -3.68 4.23 9.51
N GLY A 111 -3.75 5.50 9.08
CA GLY A 111 -4.89 6.01 8.31
C GLY A 111 -6.24 5.84 9.00
N GLY A 112 -6.27 6.00 10.34
CA GLY A 112 -7.48 5.90 11.15
C GLY A 112 -7.93 4.48 11.50
N ARG A 113 -7.14 3.45 11.19
CA ARG A 113 -7.39 2.06 11.62
C ARG A 113 -6.30 1.59 12.57
N ALA A 114 -6.69 0.96 13.66
CA ALA A 114 -5.77 0.25 14.55
C ALA A 114 -5.59 -1.18 14.04
N PHE A 115 -4.34 -1.62 13.95
CA PHE A 115 -3.94 -3.00 13.70
C PHE A 115 -3.30 -3.53 14.98
N LEU A 116 -3.94 -4.49 15.63
CA LEU A 116 -3.48 -5.02 16.91
C LEU A 116 -2.23 -5.88 16.71
N TRP A 117 -1.35 -5.97 17.70
CA TRP A 117 -0.18 -6.84 17.61
C TRP A 117 -0.54 -8.30 17.34
N GLU A 118 -1.68 -8.77 17.86
CA GLU A 118 -2.23 -10.12 17.65
C GLU A 118 -2.59 -10.41 16.17
N GLU A 119 -2.78 -9.36 15.36
CA GLU A 119 -3.16 -9.45 13.94
C GLU A 119 -1.95 -9.30 13.00
N LEU A 120 -0.80 -8.94 13.56
CA LEU A 120 0.44 -8.70 12.85
C LEU A 120 1.39 -9.89 13.07
N ASP A 121 2.14 -10.26 12.04
CA ASP A 121 2.97 -11.47 12.07
C ASP A 121 4.47 -11.11 12.12
N SER A 122 4.94 -10.45 11.07
CA SER A 122 6.37 -10.18 10.87
C SER A 122 6.55 -8.86 10.11
N PHE A 123 7.76 -8.29 10.19
CA PHE A 123 8.05 -7.04 9.50
C PHE A 123 9.45 -7.01 8.90
N TRP A 124 9.63 -6.16 7.88
CA TRP A 124 10.93 -5.84 7.30
C TRP A 124 10.94 -4.42 6.74
N PHE A 125 12.13 -3.91 6.50
CA PHE A 125 12.32 -2.64 5.80
C PHE A 125 12.64 -2.89 4.32
N ASP A 126 12.08 -2.06 3.45
CA ASP A 126 12.42 -2.03 2.01
C ASP A 126 12.75 -0.58 1.62
N ARG A 127 13.53 -0.43 0.56
CA ARG A 127 13.84 0.88 -0.02
C ARG A 127 13.46 0.88 -1.49
N ARG A 128 12.49 1.72 -1.85
CA ARG A 128 12.05 1.89 -3.23
C ARG A 128 12.48 3.26 -3.72
N SER A 129 13.49 3.27 -4.58
CA SER A 129 14.12 4.50 -5.06
C SER A 129 14.78 5.26 -3.90
N ASP A 130 14.17 6.35 -3.44
CA ASP A 130 14.67 7.15 -2.31
C ASP A 130 13.80 7.04 -1.06
N ASP A 131 12.59 6.47 -1.20
CA ASP A 131 11.66 6.31 -0.09
C ASP A 131 11.94 5.02 0.67
N ARG A 132 11.91 5.12 2.00
CA ARG A 132 12.04 4.00 2.94
C ARG A 132 10.66 3.51 3.34
N LEU A 133 10.49 2.20 3.41
CA LEU A 133 9.23 1.54 3.68
C LEU A 133 9.37 0.58 4.85
N LEU A 134 8.39 0.59 5.75
CA LEU A 134 8.14 -0.47 6.72
C LEU A 134 7.01 -1.32 6.18
N LEU A 135 7.29 -2.58 5.94
CA LEU A 135 6.31 -3.56 5.51
C LEU A 135 6.03 -4.49 6.68
N VAL A 136 4.76 -4.58 7.05
CA VAL A 136 4.30 -5.46 8.12
C VAL A 136 3.32 -6.45 7.52
N GLN A 137 3.64 -7.74 7.65
CA GLN A 137 2.75 -8.83 7.27
C GLN A 137 1.63 -8.94 8.31
N THR A 138 0.41 -9.11 7.83
CA THR A 138 -0.75 -9.31 8.70
C THR A 138 -1.31 -10.72 8.50
N ASN A 139 -1.98 -11.22 9.52
CA ASN A 139 -2.78 -12.44 9.45
C ASN A 139 -4.26 -12.15 9.14
N LEU A 140 -4.56 -10.94 8.69
CA LEU A 140 -5.90 -10.51 8.30
C LEU A 140 -6.23 -10.92 6.87
N HIS A 141 -7.52 -11.18 6.61
CA HIS A 141 -8.02 -11.42 5.25
C HIS A 141 -7.74 -10.22 4.32
N PHE A 142 -7.86 -9.01 4.85
CA PHE A 142 -7.51 -7.78 4.14
C PHE A 142 -7.25 -6.63 5.14
N PRO A 143 -6.18 -5.83 4.99
CA PRO A 143 -5.07 -5.99 4.04
C PRO A 143 -4.06 -7.03 4.53
N THR A 144 -3.58 -7.93 3.65
CA THR A 144 -2.59 -8.98 3.96
C THR A 144 -1.19 -8.43 4.30
N ARG A 145 -0.92 -7.19 3.89
CA ARG A 145 0.32 -6.49 4.16
C ARG A 145 0.06 -5.01 4.36
N LEU A 146 0.58 -4.47 5.44
CA LEU A 146 0.59 -3.06 5.73
C LEU A 146 1.90 -2.46 5.19
N ILE A 147 1.79 -1.47 4.31
CA ILE A 147 2.94 -0.76 3.73
C ILE A 147 2.90 0.66 4.27
N ILE A 148 3.94 1.04 5.02
CA ILE A 148 4.04 2.34 5.67
C ILE A 148 5.28 3.05 5.18
N LEU A 149 5.13 4.32 4.79
CA LEU A 149 6.24 5.15 4.35
C LEU A 149 6.95 5.79 5.54
N LEU A 150 8.28 5.74 5.54
CA LEU A 150 9.11 6.40 6.55
C LEU A 150 9.62 7.70 5.94
N SER A 151 8.87 8.79 6.12
CA SER A 151 9.31 10.10 5.63
C SER A 151 10.34 10.74 6.58
N ASN A 152 9.98 10.90 7.87
CA ASN A 152 10.78 11.66 8.84
C ASN A 152 11.19 10.87 10.08
N VAL A 153 10.89 9.56 10.11
CA VAL A 153 11.18 8.68 11.25
C VAL A 153 12.38 7.78 10.95
N SER A 154 13.23 7.56 11.94
CA SER A 154 14.41 6.71 11.77
C SER A 154 14.03 5.23 11.80
N GLU A 155 14.58 4.44 10.87
CA GLU A 155 14.39 2.98 10.83
C GLU A 155 14.84 2.32 12.13
N ARG A 156 15.93 2.80 12.74
CA ARG A 156 16.46 2.26 14.01
C ARG A 156 15.45 2.42 15.15
N THR A 157 14.85 3.61 15.28
CA THR A 157 13.84 3.85 16.32
C THR A 157 12.63 2.94 16.14
N LEU A 158 12.20 2.71 14.89
CA LEU A 158 11.10 1.80 14.62
C LEU A 158 11.48 0.34 14.86
N LEU A 159 12.69 -0.06 14.49
CA LEU A 159 13.22 -1.40 14.74
C LEU A 159 13.18 -1.71 16.24
N ASP A 160 13.74 -0.84 17.09
CA ASP A 160 13.80 -1.03 18.55
C ASP A 160 12.41 -1.15 19.22
N VAL A 161 11.39 -0.54 18.63
CA VAL A 161 10.01 -0.55 19.17
C VAL A 161 9.22 -1.74 18.63
N VAL A 162 9.30 -2.00 17.33
CA VAL A 162 8.49 -3.03 16.66
C VAL A 162 9.05 -4.43 16.90
N GLU A 163 10.37 -4.61 17.00
CA GLU A 163 11.01 -5.92 17.25
C GLU A 163 10.64 -6.51 18.62
N LYS A 164 10.24 -5.67 19.59
CA LYS A 164 9.73 -6.12 20.88
C LYS A 164 8.40 -6.87 20.78
N HIS A 165 7.67 -6.67 19.69
CA HIS A 165 6.33 -7.20 19.48
C HIS A 165 6.25 -8.15 18.28
N LEU A 166 7.06 -7.95 17.24
CA LEU A 166 7.03 -8.71 15.99
C LEU A 166 8.42 -9.20 15.59
N HIS A 167 8.47 -10.28 14.82
CA HIS A 167 9.74 -10.80 14.31
C HIS A 167 10.24 -9.97 13.12
N TYR A 168 11.52 -9.56 13.18
CA TYR A 168 12.19 -8.88 12.08
C TYR A 168 12.72 -9.87 11.03
N HIS A 169 12.46 -9.59 9.76
CA HIS A 169 13.05 -10.29 8.63
C HIS A 169 13.98 -9.39 7.82
N PRO A 170 15.14 -9.89 7.34
CA PRO A 170 16.06 -9.11 6.52
C PRO A 170 15.57 -8.91 5.07
N ALA A 171 14.59 -9.69 4.62
CA ALA A 171 14.05 -9.65 3.26
C ALA A 171 12.58 -10.09 3.28
N PRO A 172 11.76 -9.70 2.28
CA PRO A 172 10.39 -10.18 2.18
C PRO A 172 10.37 -11.71 2.13
N VAL A 173 9.48 -12.32 2.90
CA VAL A 173 9.24 -13.76 2.84
C VAL A 173 8.73 -14.08 1.44
N HIS A 174 9.62 -14.59 0.58
CA HIS A 174 9.27 -14.96 -0.78
C HIS A 174 8.28 -16.12 -0.73
N THR A 175 7.09 -15.90 -1.24
CA THR A 175 6.13 -16.98 -1.45
C THR A 175 6.65 -17.92 -2.54
N LEU A 176 6.16 -19.16 -2.58
CA LEU A 176 6.50 -20.08 -3.67
C LEU A 176 6.17 -19.49 -5.04
N PHE A 177 5.10 -18.68 -5.13
CA PHE A 177 4.73 -17.94 -6.33
C PHE A 177 5.79 -16.90 -6.73
N ASP A 178 6.44 -16.21 -5.79
CA ASP A 178 7.52 -15.28 -6.09
C ASP A 178 8.74 -15.97 -6.71
N LYS A 179 9.04 -17.21 -6.29
CA LYS A 179 10.12 -18.01 -6.91
C LYS A 179 9.80 -18.36 -8.36
N TRP A 180 8.53 -18.65 -8.65
CA TRP A 180 8.05 -18.91 -10.01
C TRP A 180 8.11 -17.63 -10.86
N ALA A 181 7.61 -16.51 -10.35
CA ALA A 181 7.65 -15.22 -11.02
C ALA A 181 9.09 -14.76 -11.31
N HIS A 182 10.00 -14.92 -10.35
CA HIS A 182 11.42 -14.58 -10.53
C HIS A 182 12.11 -15.49 -11.55
N SER A 183 11.69 -16.76 -11.64
CA SER A 183 12.20 -17.69 -12.66
C SER A 183 11.70 -17.34 -14.07
N LEU A 184 10.45 -16.89 -14.19
CA LEU A 184 9.88 -16.37 -15.43
C LEU A 184 10.57 -15.07 -15.86
N GLN A 185 10.75 -14.12 -14.94
CA GLN A 185 11.42 -12.85 -15.22
C GLN A 185 12.84 -13.06 -15.73
N LYS A 186 13.62 -13.96 -15.09
CA LYS A 186 14.96 -14.32 -15.58
C LYS A 186 14.98 -14.86 -17.01
N ARG A 187 13.91 -15.53 -17.44
CA ARG A 187 13.79 -16.10 -18.79
C ARG A 187 13.25 -15.12 -19.83
N ILE A 188 12.63 -14.02 -19.40
CA ILE A 188 11.95 -13.03 -20.26
C ILE A 188 12.66 -11.66 -20.20
N ASN A 189 13.87 -11.59 -19.65
CA ASN A 189 14.70 -10.40 -19.81
C ASN A 189 15.04 -10.24 -21.30
N PHE A 190 14.25 -9.43 -22.00
CA PHE A 190 14.66 -8.74 -23.21
C PHE A 190 15.69 -7.69 -22.77
N ASP A 191 16.95 -7.90 -23.13
CA ASP A 191 17.91 -6.80 -23.25
C ASP A 191 17.42 -5.77 -24.28
#